data_AF-A0A7W1FT68-F1
#
_entry.id   AF-A0A7W1FT68-F1
#
_cell.length_a   1.000
_cell.length_b   1.000
_cell.length_c   1.000
_cell.angle_alpha   90.00
_cell.angle_beta   90.00
_cell.angle_gamma   90.00
#
_symmetry.space_group_name_H-M   'P 1'
#
loop_
_entity.id
_entity.type
_entity.pdbx_description
1 polymer ?
#
loop_
_entity_poly.entity_id
_entity_poly.type
_entity_poly.pdbx_seq_one_letter_code
_entity_poly.pdbx_strand_id
1 'polypeptide(L)'
;MREDQSVAEMANEVLLRQAKVRADRSGVPIEEAMEAVLNTEAGKQLRELRNGLHGEESVEEAQVGVARDRAQERVEDLGQRLGEVPEFPTHG
;
A
#
# COMPACT_ATOMS: atom_id res chain seq x y z
N MET A 1 -11.66 10.80 -6.84
CA MET A 1 -10.82 11.11 -5.68
C MET A 1 -11.25 12.47 -5.17
N ARG A 2 -11.58 12.56 -3.88
CA ARG A 2 -11.74 13.83 -3.18
C ARG A 2 -10.46 14.09 -2.39
N GLU A 3 -10.11 15.34 -2.16
CA GLU A 3 -8.85 15.72 -1.50
C GLU A 3 -8.78 15.20 -0.06
N ASP A 4 -9.90 15.21 0.67
CA ASP A 4 -9.98 14.77 2.08
C ASP A 4 -10.33 13.29 2.25
N GLN A 5 -10.27 12.49 1.18
CA GLN A 5 -10.67 11.09 1.24
C GLN A 5 -9.64 10.26 2.02
N SER A 6 -10.10 9.36 2.89
CA SER A 6 -9.19 8.48 3.63
C SER A 6 -8.67 7.34 2.77
N VAL A 7 -7.54 6.77 3.16
CA VAL A 7 -6.97 5.58 2.50
C VAL A 7 -7.96 4.40 2.52
N ALA A 8 -8.70 4.23 3.62
CA ALA A 8 -9.70 3.17 3.73
C ALA A 8 -10.90 3.39 2.81
N GLU A 9 -11.36 4.64 2.66
CA GLU A 9 -12.42 4.98 1.71
C GLU A 9 -11.99 4.68 0.28
N MET A 10 -10.77 5.06 -0.10
CA MET A 10 -10.23 4.76 -1.43
C MET A 10 -10.11 3.26 -1.69
N ALA A 11 -9.56 2.52 -0.72
CA ALA A 11 -9.42 1.08 -0.83
C ALA A 11 -10.80 0.38 -0.98
N ASN A 12 -11.80 0.84 -0.23
CA ASN A 12 -13.16 0.32 -0.31
C ASN A 12 -13.84 0.65 -1.65
N GLU A 13 -13.66 1.86 -2.17
CA GLU A 13 -14.17 2.23 -3.50
C GLU A 13 -13.59 1.36 -4.62
N VAL A 14 -12.28 1.10 -4.58
CA VAL A 14 -11.61 0.24 -5.58
C VAL A 14 -12.14 -1.19 -5.49
N LEU A 15 -12.23 -1.76 -4.28
CA LEU A 15 -12.79 -3.09 -4.05
C LEU A 15 -14.23 -3.20 -4.57
N LEU A 16 -15.07 -2.22 -4.26
CA LEU A 16 -16.47 -2.18 -4.71
C LEU A 16 -16.57 -2.08 -6.23
N ARG A 17 -15.73 -1.27 -6.87
CA ARG A 17 -15.71 -1.16 -8.34
C ARG A 17 -15.29 -2.47 -9.00
N GLN A 18 -14.28 -3.15 -8.46
CA GLN A 18 -13.84 -4.45 -8.96
C GLN A 18 -14.93 -5.52 -8.80
N ALA A 19 -15.60 -5.55 -7.65
CA ALA A 19 -16.70 -6.48 -7.39
C ALA A 19 -17.88 -6.25 -8.35
N LYS A 20 -18.26 -4.99 -8.60
CA LYS A 20 -19.31 -4.64 -9.58
C LYS A 20 -18.97 -5.12 -10.99
N VAL A 21 -17.78 -4.78 -11.49
CA VAL A 21 -17.34 -5.21 -12.83
C VAL A 21 -17.32 -6.73 -12.96
N ARG A 22 -16.92 -7.43 -11.89
CA ARG A 22 -16.92 -8.90 -11.87
C ARG A 22 -18.34 -9.46 -11.86
N ALA A 23 -19.21 -8.96 -10.99
CA ALA A 23 -20.62 -9.37 -10.91
C ALA A 23 -21.33 -9.19 -12.26
N ASP A 24 -21.15 -8.02 -12.89
CA ASP A 24 -21.72 -7.71 -14.21
C ASP A 24 -21.22 -8.69 -15.29
N ARG A 25 -19.96 -9.12 -15.21
CA ARG A 25 -19.34 -10.03 -16.19
C ARG A 25 -19.71 -11.50 -15.97
N SER A 26 -19.82 -11.96 -14.73
CA SER A 26 -20.06 -13.38 -14.41
C SER A 26 -21.51 -13.70 -14.06
N GLY A 27 -22.37 -12.69 -13.85
CA GLY A 27 -23.77 -12.86 -13.47
C GLY A 27 -23.96 -13.37 -12.03
N VAL A 28 -22.93 -13.32 -11.20
CA VAL A 28 -23.00 -13.74 -9.79
C VAL A 28 -23.39 -12.55 -8.89
N PRO A 29 -23.96 -12.79 -7.70
CA PRO A 29 -24.24 -11.74 -6.73
C PRO A 29 -22.99 -10.92 -6.38
N ILE A 30 -23.18 -9.64 -6.03
CA ILE A 30 -22.07 -8.74 -5.74
C ILE A 30 -21.26 -9.19 -4.51
N GLU A 31 -21.88 -9.86 -3.56
CA GLU A 31 -21.23 -10.43 -2.37
C GLU A 31 -20.26 -11.54 -2.76
N GLU A 32 -20.66 -12.45 -3.64
CA GLU A 32 -19.81 -13.53 -4.16
C GLU A 32 -18.67 -12.96 -5.02
N ALA A 33 -18.97 -11.96 -5.85
CA ALA A 33 -17.95 -11.25 -6.62
C ALA A 33 -16.94 -10.52 -5.70
N MET A 34 -17.41 -9.92 -4.61
CA MET A 34 -16.58 -9.25 -3.61
C MET A 34 -15.68 -10.24 -2.89
N GLU A 35 -16.20 -11.40 -2.47
CA GLU A 35 -15.38 -12.45 -1.86
C GLU A 35 -14.26 -12.91 -2.81
N ALA A 36 -14.60 -13.13 -4.08
CA ALA A 36 -13.61 -13.50 -5.08
C ALA A 36 -12.56 -12.41 -5.33
N VAL A 37 -12.93 -11.12 -5.25
CA VAL A 37 -11.99 -10.00 -5.33
C VAL A 37 -11.06 -9.99 -4.10
N LEU A 38 -11.61 -10.10 -2.89
CA LEU A 38 -10.85 -10.11 -1.64
C LEU A 38 -9.86 -11.27 -1.53
N ASN A 39 -10.13 -12.39 -2.22
CA ASN A 39 -9.25 -13.55 -2.25
C ASN A 39 -8.08 -13.42 -3.25
N THR A 40 -8.08 -12.38 -4.11
CA THR A 40 -6.93 -12.09 -4.98
C THR A 40 -5.80 -11.40 -4.21
N GLU A 41 -4.56 -11.50 -4.68
CA GLU A 41 -3.43 -10.80 -4.04
C GLU A 41 -3.63 -9.28 -3.99
N ALA A 42 -4.13 -8.69 -5.08
CA ALA A 42 -4.48 -7.27 -5.10
C ALA A 42 -5.60 -6.93 -4.09
N GLY A 43 -6.61 -7.80 -3.98
CA GLY A 43 -7.70 -7.63 -3.02
C GLY A 43 -7.25 -7.73 -1.56
N LYS A 44 -6.29 -8.61 -1.25
CA LYS A 44 -5.67 -8.70 0.07
C LYS A 44 -4.91 -7.43 0.42
N GLN A 45 -4.10 -6.90 -0.51
CA GLN A 45 -3.39 -5.64 -0.31
C GLN A 45 -4.34 -4.46 -0.10
N LEU A 46 -5.44 -4.38 -0.87
CA LEU A 46 -6.47 -3.36 -0.66
C LEU A 46 -7.19 -3.54 0.70
N ARG A 47 -7.40 -4.77 1.14
CA ARG A 47 -7.97 -5.06 2.47
C ARG A 47 -7.03 -4.61 3.59
N GLU A 48 -5.73 -4.80 3.42
CA GLU A 48 -4.70 -4.33 4.35
C GLU A 48 -4.64 -2.80 4.40
N LEU A 49 -4.68 -2.12 3.26
CA LEU A 49 -4.76 -0.65 3.22
C LEU A 49 -6.02 -0.14 3.92
N ARG A 50 -7.16 -0.81 3.73
CA ARG A 50 -8.43 -0.44 4.36
C ARG A 50 -8.44 -0.62 5.87
N ASN A 51 -7.85 -1.71 6.36
CA ASN A 51 -7.90 -2.09 7.78
C ASN A 51 -6.63 -1.69 8.55
N GLY A 52 -5.62 -1.14 7.87
CA GLY A 52 -4.31 -0.86 8.42
C GLY A 52 -4.27 0.40 9.28
N LEU A 53 -3.12 0.64 9.91
CA LEU A 53 -2.89 1.76 10.83
C LEU A 53 -3.17 3.14 10.21
N HIS A 54 -2.98 3.26 8.91
CA HIS A 54 -3.18 4.49 8.13
C HIS A 54 -4.54 4.55 7.42
N GLY A 55 -5.46 3.63 7.74
CA GLY A 55 -6.75 3.54 7.04
C GLY A 55 -7.63 4.79 7.22
N GLU A 56 -7.61 5.40 8.41
CA GLU A 56 -8.37 6.62 8.71
C GLU A 56 -7.65 7.90 8.28
N GLU A 57 -6.36 7.80 7.97
CA GLU A 57 -5.54 8.92 7.53
C GLU A 57 -6.01 9.41 6.16
N SER A 58 -6.01 10.73 5.96
CA SER A 58 -6.23 11.28 4.63
C SER A 58 -5.15 10.79 3.67
N VAL A 59 -5.48 10.72 2.39
CA VAL A 59 -4.49 10.31 1.37
C VAL A 59 -3.27 11.25 1.35
N GLU A 60 -3.45 12.54 1.66
CA GLU A 60 -2.34 13.51 1.73
C GLU A 60 -1.41 13.21 2.90
N GLU A 61 -1.96 13.05 4.10
CA GLU A 61 -1.19 12.74 5.31
C GLU A 61 -0.43 11.41 5.13
N ALA A 62 -1.10 10.37 4.59
CA ALA A 62 -0.49 9.07 4.34
C ALA A 62 0.68 9.16 3.35
N GLN A 63 0.56 10.00 2.31
CA GLN A 63 1.65 10.24 1.35
C GLN A 63 2.84 10.94 1.99
N VAL A 64 2.59 11.92 2.86
CA VAL A 64 3.64 12.63 3.60
C VAL A 64 4.35 11.67 4.56
N GLY A 65 3.60 10.82 5.28
CA GLY A 65 4.13 9.77 6.14
C GLY A 65 5.07 8.83 5.39
N VAL A 66 4.62 8.25 4.28
CA VAL A 66 5.43 7.35 3.43
C VAL A 66 6.69 8.05 2.89
N ALA A 67 6.58 9.33 2.50
CA ALA A 67 7.73 10.09 2.01
C ALA A 67 8.78 10.32 3.12
N ARG A 68 8.32 10.58 4.35
CA ARG A 68 9.16 10.75 5.53
C ARG A 68 9.84 9.44 5.92
N ASP A 69 9.10 8.33 6.00
CA ASP A 69 9.64 7.02 6.36
C ASP A 69 10.72 6.59 5.36
N ARG A 70 10.46 6.77 4.06
CA ARG A 70 11.47 6.54 3.01
C ARG A 70 12.69 7.45 3.17
N ALA A 71 12.53 8.68 3.62
CA ALA A 71 13.65 9.58 3.86
C ALA A 71 14.51 9.13 5.05
N GLN A 72 13.87 8.64 6.10
CA GLN A 72 14.55 8.07 7.25
C GLN A 72 15.32 6.80 6.88
N GLU A 73 14.72 5.87 6.15
CA GLU A 73 15.38 4.64 5.68
C GLU A 73 16.65 4.95 4.87
N ARG A 74 16.61 5.97 4.00
CA ARG A 74 17.80 6.42 3.25
C ARG A 74 18.90 6.97 4.16
N VAL A 75 18.55 7.67 5.23
CA VAL A 75 19.54 8.19 6.19
C VAL A 75 20.17 7.05 6.98
N GLU A 76 19.36 6.07 7.39
CA GLU A 76 19.84 4.87 8.09
C GLU A 76 20.77 4.02 7.21
N ASP A 77 20.42 3.78 5.94
CA ASP A 77 21.27 3.10 4.96
C ASP A 77 22.61 3.83 4.76
N LEU A 78 22.57 5.16 4.58
CA LEU A 78 23.78 5.96 4.45
C LEU A 78 24.67 5.89 5.70
N GLY A 79 24.05 5.90 6.89
CA GLY A 79 24.78 5.72 8.15
C GLY A 79 25.46 4.36 8.26
N GLN A 80 24.78 3.28 7.84
CA GLN A 80 25.34 1.93 7.79
C GLN A 80 26.54 1.85 6.83
N ARG A 81 26.39 2.39 5.62
CA ARG A 81 27.45 2.39 4.59
C ARG A 81 28.67 3.23 4.95
N LEU A 82 28.50 4.29 5.74
CA LEU A 82 29.62 5.11 6.24
C LEU A 82 30.26 4.54 7.51
N GLY A 83 29.56 3.65 8.23
CA GLY A 83 30.08 2.90 9.38
C GLY A 83 30.87 1.65 8.98
N GLU A 84 30.69 1.15 7.76
CA GLU A 84 31.53 0.10 7.18
C GLU A 84 32.89 0.69 6.77
N VAL A 85 33.94 0.34 7.53
CA VAL A 85 35.32 0.65 7.14
C VAL A 85 35.61 -0.11 5.83
N PRO A 86 36.05 0.56 4.74
CA PRO A 86 36.38 -0.15 3.51
C PRO A 86 37.58 -1.05 3.76
N GLU A 87 37.40 -2.37 3.65
CA GLU A 87 38.49 -3.34 3.50
C GLU A 87 39.13 -3.10 2.12
N PHE A 88 40.09 -2.17 2.05
CA PHE A 88 40.91 -1.99 0.86
C PHE A 88 41.77 -3.24 0.65
N PRO A 89 41.76 -3.89 -0.54
CA PRO A 89 42.69 -4.96 -0.80
C PRO A 89 44.10 -4.37 -0.94
N THR A 90 44.95 -4.61 0.06
CA THR A 90 46.40 -4.39 -0.07
C THR A 90 46.98 -5.46 -1.00
N HIS A 91 47.02 -5.15 -2.29
CA HIS A 91 47.88 -5.87 -3.22
C HIS A 91 49.33 -5.43 -3.00
N GLY A 92 50.12 -6.34 -2.44
CA GLY A 92 51.59 -6.26 -2.37
C GLY A 92 52.25 -7.03 -3.50
#